data_AF-A0AB39UW23-F1
#
_entry.id   AF-A0AB39UW23-F1
#
_cell.length_a   1.000
_cell.length_b   1.000
_cell.length_c   1.000
_cell.angle_alpha   90.00
_cell.angle_beta   90.00
_cell.angle_gamma   90.00
#
_symmetry.space_group_name_H-M   'P 1'
#
loop_
_entity.id
_entity.type
_entity.pdbx_description
1 polymer ?
#
loop_
_entity_poly.entity_id
_entity_poly.type
_entity_poly.pdbx_seq_one_letter_code
_entity_poly.pdbx_strand_id
1 'polypeptide(L)' 'MSRAVEGRVTAAEAMQGLARSMDESLARMAREPSLKCAPVLNDPEPEEVWLKRPGAPWPAMDEPEKGVTLPYEDAIKVWR' A
#
# COMPACT_ATOMS: atom_id res chain seq x y z
N MET A 1 3.89 1.51 -20.22
CA MET A 1 3.78 2.25 -18.95
C MET A 1 4.03 1.27 -17.81
N SER A 2 3.93 1.65 -16.53
CA SER A 2 4.07 0.66 -15.46
C SER A 2 2.83 -0.25 -15.41
N ARG A 3 3.01 -1.52 -15.06
CA ARG A 3 1.90 -2.51 -14.96
C ARG A 3 0.77 -2.06 -14.02
N ALA A 4 1.12 -1.30 -12.98
CA ALA A 4 0.16 -0.72 -12.04
C ALA A 4 -0.73 0.35 -12.70
N VAL A 5 -0.14 1.24 -13.51
CA VAL A 5 -0.90 2.28 -14.25
C VAL A 5 -1.83 1.66 -15.29
N GLU A 6 -1.42 0.53 -15.86
CA GLU A 6 -2.22 -0.23 -16.82
C GLU A 6 -3.29 -1.12 -16.14
N GLY A 7 -3.40 -1.10 -14.81
CA GLY A 7 -4.40 -1.87 -14.04
C GLY A 7 -4.16 -3.38 -14.03
N ARG A 8 -2.97 -3.85 -14.44
CA ARG A 8 -2.63 -5.28 -14.52
C ARG A 8 -2.27 -5.90 -13.16
N VAL A 9 -1.92 -5.06 -12.20
CA VAL A 9 -1.61 -5.42 -10.82
C VAL A 9 -2.17 -4.34 -9.89
N THR A 10 -2.50 -4.71 -8.66
CA THR A 10 -2.91 -3.74 -7.64
C THR A 10 -1.74 -2.83 -7.25
N ALA A 11 -2.05 -1.66 -6.69
CA ALA A 11 -1.03 -0.75 -6.16
C ALA A 11 -0.18 -1.44 -5.07
N ALA A 12 -0.82 -2.22 -4.19
CA ALA A 12 -0.14 -2.97 -3.13
C ALA A 12 0.86 -3.99 -3.70
N GLU A 13 0.46 -4.83 -4.65
CA GLU A 13 1.34 -5.81 -5.29
C GLU A 13 2.53 -5.15 -6.00
N ALA A 14 2.29 -4.04 -6.70
CA ALA A 14 3.34 -3.30 -7.38
C ALA A 14 4.39 -2.76 -6.40
N MET A 15 3.94 -2.15 -5.29
CA MET A 15 4.81 -1.58 -4.28
C MET A 15 5.56 -2.64 -3.48
N GLN A 16 4.91 -3.75 -3.13
CA GLN A 16 5.56 -4.91 -2.48
C GLN A 16 6.62 -5.54 -3.38
N GLY A 17 6.34 -5.67 -4.68
CA GLY A 17 7.31 -6.15 -5.65
C GLY A 17 8.52 -5.22 -5.79
N LEU A 18 8.28 -3.90 -5.79
CA LEU A 18 9.34 -2.89 -5.81
C LEU A 18 10.23 -3.01 -4.57
N ALA A 19 9.62 -3.04 -3.37
CA ALA A 19 10.33 -3.16 -2.10
C ALA A 19 11.21 -4.42 -2.06
N ARG A 20 10.68 -5.58 -2.46
CA ARG A 20 11.45 -6.82 -2.53
C ARG A 20 12.68 -6.72 -3.43
N SER A 21 12.55 -6.08 -4.60
CA SER A 21 13.70 -5.91 -5.52
C SER A 21 14.77 -4.97 -4.96
N MET A 22 14.37 -3.99 -4.16
CA MET A 22 15.29 -3.12 -3.43
C MET A 22 16.01 -3.92 -2.35
N ASP A 23 15.30 -4.71 -1.55
CA ASP A 23 15.88 -5.56 -0.51
C ASP A 23 16.87 -6.58 -1.07
N GLU A 24 16.55 -7.23 -2.20
CA GLU A 24 17.48 -8.15 -2.88
C GLU A 24 18.76 -7.44 -3.32
N SER A 25 18.64 -6.20 -3.80
CA SER A 25 19.78 -5.38 -4.21
C SER A 25 20.62 -4.96 -3.00
N LEU A 26 19.99 -4.54 -1.91
CA LEU A 26 20.65 -4.21 -0.64
C LEU A 26 21.34 -5.43 -0.04
N ALA A 27 20.69 -6.60 -0.06
CA ALA A 27 21.23 -7.85 0.48
C ALA A 27 22.47 -8.31 -0.29
N ARG A 28 22.50 -8.09 -1.61
CA ARG A 28 23.70 -8.32 -2.42
C ARG A 28 24.83 -7.39 -2.01
N MET A 29 24.55 -6.09 -1.84
CA MET A 29 25.55 -5.12 -1.38
C MET A 29 26.05 -5.42 0.03
N ALA A 30 25.20 -5.90 0.93
CA ALA A 30 25.59 -6.27 2.30
C ALA A 30 26.70 -7.33 2.36
N ARG A 31 26.87 -8.14 1.30
CA ARG A 31 27.88 -9.19 1.18
C ARG A 31 29.19 -8.71 0.53
N GLU A 32 29.24 -7.45 0.09
CA GLU A 32 30.41 -6.88 -0.58
C GLU A 32 31.44 -6.41 0.46
N PRO A 33 32.59 -7.09 0.61
CA PRO A 33 33.57 -6.81 1.67
C PRO A 33 34.32 -5.49 1.48
N SER A 34 34.27 -4.90 0.28
CA SER A 34 34.91 -3.62 -0.03
C SER A 34 34.13 -2.40 0.51
N LEU A 35 32.86 -2.58 0.90
CA LEU A 35 32.06 -1.49 1.45
C LEU A 35 32.44 -1.20 2.90
N LYS A 36 32.94 0.01 3.14
CA LYS A 36 33.24 0.51 4.49
C LYS A 36 32.01 0.56 5.41
N CYS A 37 30.83 0.81 4.84
CA CYS A 37 29.54 0.82 5.53
C CYS A 37 28.55 -0.04 4.74
N ALA A 38 28.63 -1.36 4.93
CA ALA A 38 27.69 -2.27 4.31
C ALA A 38 26.27 -2.09 4.91
N PRO A 39 25.21 -2.12 4.08
CA PRO A 39 23.84 -2.04 4.58
C PRO A 39 23.48 -3.29 5.39
N VAL A 40 22.69 -3.11 6.45
CA VAL A 40 22.10 -4.20 7.23
C VAL A 40 20.60 -4.20 6.95
N LEU A 41 20.06 -5.34 6.54
CA LEU A 41 18.63 -5.47 6.30
C LEU A 41 17.89 -5.59 7.62
N ASN A 42 16.72 -4.96 7.67
CA ASN A 42 15.78 -5.14 8.77
C ASN A 42 15.08 -6.50 8.62
N ASP A 43 14.58 -7.02 9.74
CA ASP A 43 13.72 -8.20 9.72
C ASP A 43 12.38 -7.87 9.01
N PRO A 44 11.74 -8.88 8.37
CA PRO A 44 10.42 -8.69 7.79
C PRO A 44 9.39 -8.29 8.85
N GLU A 45 8.72 -7.17 8.63
CA GLU A 45 7.61 -6.71 9.47
C GLU A 45 6.27 -6.95 8.78
N PRO A 46 5.21 -7.30 9.53
CA PRO A 46 3.87 -7.46 8.98
C PRO A 46 3.28 -6.09 8.58
N GLU A 47 2.38 -6.10 7.60
CA GLU A 47 1.82 -4.88 6.98
C GLU A 47 1.15 -3.95 8.01
N GLU A 48 0.51 -4.53 9.03
CA GLU A 48 -0.19 -3.77 10.07
C GLU A 48 0.74 -2.87 10.86
N VAL A 49 2.02 -3.20 10.98
CA VAL A 49 2.99 -2.35 11.68
C VAL A 49 3.24 -1.07 10.89
N TRP A 50 3.29 -1.17 9.55
CA TRP A 50 3.47 -0.03 8.66
C TRP A 50 2.20 0.83 8.58
N LEU A 51 1.03 0.20 8.50
CA LEU A 51 -0.27 0.90 8.44
C LEU A 51 -0.63 1.64 9.74
N LYS A 52 -0.06 1.24 10.88
CA LYS A 52 -0.25 1.94 12.16
C LYS A 52 0.67 3.16 12.33
N ARG A 53 1.61 3.41 11.41
CA ARG A 53 2.55 4.54 11.52
C ARG A 53 1.83 5.88 11.25
N PRO A 54 2.23 6.97 11.91
CA PRO A 54 1.66 8.28 11.64
C PRO A 54 1.89 8.67 10.17
N GLY A 55 0.81 9.10 9.51
CA GLY A 55 0.83 9.47 8.08
C GLY A 55 0.73 8.29 7.11
N ALA A 56 0.57 7.05 7.60
CA ALA A 56 0.25 5.91 6.76
C ALA A 56 -1.12 6.07 6.09
N PRO A 57 -1.35 5.42 4.93
CA PRO A 57 -2.66 5.36 4.31
C PRO A 57 -3.66 4.61 5.21
N TRP A 58 -4.94 4.86 4.98
CA TRP A 58 -5.98 4.09 5.64
C TRP A 58 -5.87 2.61 5.23
N PRO A 59 -6.03 1.68 6.20
CA PRO A 59 -6.08 0.25 5.87
C PRO A 59 -7.26 -0.04 4.94
N ALA A 60 -7.17 -1.14 4.21
CA ALA A 60 -8.30 -1.63 3.44
C ALA A 60 -9.50 -1.83 4.38
N MET A 61 -10.61 -1.22 4.01
CA MET A 61 -11.91 -1.37 4.66
C MET A 61 -12.87 -1.94 3.65
N ASP A 62 -13.81 -2.78 4.12
CA ASP A 62 -14.92 -3.21 3.29
C ASP A 62 -15.69 -1.95 2.88
N GLU A 63 -15.66 -1.66 1.59
CA GLU A 63 -16.34 -0.49 1.06
C GLU A 63 -17.84 -0.65 1.32
N PRO A 64 -18.51 0.32 1.97
CA PRO A 64 -19.94 0.22 2.23
C PRO A 64 -20.69 0.02 0.91
N GLU A 65 -21.87 -0.61 0.98
CA GLU A 65 -22.72 -0.82 -0.20
C GLU A 65 -22.78 0.46 -1.04
N LYS A 66 -22.63 0.30 -2.36
CA LYS A 66 -22.70 1.40 -3.31
C LYS A 66 -23.87 2.30 -2.93
N GLY A 67 -23.57 3.57 -2.68
CA GLY A 67 -24.58 4.56 -2.35
C GLY A 67 -25.71 4.49 -3.36
N VAL A 68 -26.92 4.23 -2.89
CA VAL A 68 -28.12 4.26 -3.72
C VAL A 68 -28.67 5.67 -3.73
N THR A 69 -29.08 6.14 -4.91
CA THR A 69 -29.72 7.46 -5.03
C THR A 69 -31.04 7.46 -4.26
N LEU A 70 -31.16 8.35 -3.27
CA LEU A 70 -32.42 8.55 -2.55
C LEU A 70 -33.44 9.22 -3.48
N PRO A 71 -34.65 8.65 -3.68
CA PRO A 71 -35.69 9.29 -4.48
C PRO A 71 -36.02 10.69 -3.93
N TYR A 72 -36.27 11.64 -4.83
CA TYR A 72 -36.56 13.03 -4.48
C TYR A 72 -37.72 13.16 -3.47
N GLU A 73 -38.79 12.39 -3.68
CA GLU A 73 -39.97 12.38 -2.81
C GLU A 73 -39.68 11.90 -1.38
N ASP A 74 -38.68 11.05 -1.20
CA ASP A 74 -38.26 10.57 0.11
C ASP A 74 -37.29 11.55 0.78
N ALA A 75 -36.42 12.19 -0.02
CA ALA A 75 -35.49 13.20 0.46
C ALA A 75 -36.21 14.41 1.08
N ILE A 76 -37.32 14.87 0.48
CA ILE A 76 -38.02 16.07 0.95
C ILE A 76 -38.81 15.86 2.27
N LYS A 77 -39.10 14.61 2.64
CA LYS A 77 -39.80 14.28 3.90
C LYS A 77 -38.96 14.56 5.14
N VAL A 78 -37.63 14.48 5.04
CA VAL A 78 -36.70 14.70 6.16
C VAL A 78 -36.64 16.19 6.57
N TRP A 79 -37.03 17.09 5.66
CA TRP A 79 -36.94 18.55 5.85
C TRP A 79 -38.29 19.22 6.18
N ARG A 80 -39.37 18.44 6.29
CA ARG A 80 -40.71 18.93 6.65
C ARG A 80 -40.97 18.88 8.15
#